data_AF-A0A353VEE1-F1
#
_entry.id   AF-A0A353VEE1-F1
#
_cell.length_a   1.000
_cell.length_b   1.000
_cell.length_c   1.000
_cell.angle_alpha   90.00
_cell.angle_beta   90.00
_cell.angle_gamma   90.00
#
_symmetry.space_group_name_H-M   'P 1'
#
loop_
_entity.id
_entity.type
_entity.pdbx_description
1 polymer ?
#
loop_
_entity_poly.entity_id
_entity_poly.type
_entity_poly.pdbx_seq_one_letter_code
_entity_poly.pdbx_strand_id
1 'polypeptide(L)' 'MGQVLRLSPDRALARAARRFLRDARDACPKCESTFVVREPAFLHCRYCGAMARLANRSLAAQELYELRSGLRIAS' A
#
# COMPACT_ATOMS: atom_id res chain seq x y z
N MET A 1 4.54 -27.71 12.74
CA MET A 1 3.09 -27.94 12.58
C MET A 1 2.45 -26.63 12.16
N GLY A 2 2.00 -26.49 10.90
CA GLY A 2 1.39 -25.26 10.41
C GLY A 2 -0.09 -25.22 10.77
N GLN A 3 -0.51 -24.20 11.52
CA GLN A 3 -1.92 -23.99 11.84
C GLN A 3 -2.64 -23.41 10.62
N VAL A 4 -3.58 -24.16 10.04
CA VAL A 4 -4.40 -23.68 8.91
C VAL A 4 -5.45 -22.72 9.46
N LEU A 5 -5.18 -21.42 9.36
CA LEU A 5 -6.13 -20.37 9.68
C LEU A 5 -7.18 -20.28 8.58
N ARG A 6 -8.42 -20.71 8.86
CA ARG A 6 -9.56 -20.37 7.99
C ARG A 6 -9.78 -18.86 8.04
N LEU A 7 -9.65 -18.21 6.89
CA LEU A 7 -10.00 -16.81 6.70
C LEU A 7 -11.54 -16.70 6.72
N SER A 8 -12.10 -16.34 7.88
CA SER A 8 -13.48 -15.86 7.91
C SER A 8 -13.60 -14.56 7.10
N PRO A 9 -14.79 -14.21 6.60
CA PRO A 9 -15.03 -12.94 5.91
C PRO A 9 -14.48 -11.74 6.67
N ASP A 10 -14.71 -11.68 8.00
CA ASP A 10 -14.20 -10.58 8.85
C ASP A 10 -12.67 -10.51 8.88
N ARG A 11 -12.00 -11.66 8.93
CA ARG A 11 -10.52 -11.72 8.92
C ARG A 11 -9.96 -11.34 7.56
N ALA A 12 -10.65 -11.71 6.47
CA ALA A 12 -10.28 -11.28 5.12
C ALA A 12 -10.43 -9.77 4.97
N LEU A 13 -11.53 -9.20 5.45
CA LEU A 13 -11.78 -7.76 5.45
C LEU A 13 -10.73 -7.00 6.27
N ALA A 14 -10.44 -7.48 7.50
CA ALA A 14 -9.43 -6.89 8.37
C ALA A 14 -8.01 -6.97 7.77
N ARG A 15 -7.72 -7.99 6.97
CA ARG A 15 -6.45 -8.11 6.23
C ARG A 15 -6.41 -7.13 5.06
N ALA A 16 -7.50 -7.01 4.29
CA ALA A 16 -7.60 -6.07 3.19
C ALA A 16 -7.45 -4.62 3.67
N ALA A 17 -8.09 -4.26 4.78
CA ALA A 17 -7.98 -2.94 5.39
C ALA A 17 -6.53 -2.57 5.78
N ARG A 18 -5.73 -3.55 6.23
CA ARG A 18 -4.30 -3.35 6.57
C ARG A 18 -3.39 -3.13 5.36
N ARG A 19 -3.85 -3.43 4.14
CA ARG A 19 -3.07 -3.21 2.91
C ARG A 19 -2.90 -1.71 2.62
N PHE A 20 -3.80 -0.87 3.13
CA PHE A 20 -3.80 0.56 2.87
C PHE A 20 -3.13 1.35 3.98
N LEU A 21 -2.20 2.22 3.61
CA LEU A 21 -1.49 3.13 4.50
C LEU A 21 -2.35 4.34 4.80
N ARG A 22 -2.51 4.70 6.08
CA ARG A 22 -3.14 5.97 6.46
C ARG A 22 -2.23 7.14 6.04
N ASP A 23 -2.84 8.18 5.52
CA ASP A 23 -2.19 9.28 4.79
C ASP A 23 -1.18 10.11 5.61
N ALA A 24 -1.21 10.02 6.94
CA ALA A 24 -0.42 10.86 7.85
C ALA A 24 1.06 10.45 8.03
N ARG A 25 1.59 9.50 7.25
CA ARG A 25 2.97 9.01 7.44
C ARG A 25 3.95 9.64 6.47
N ASP A 26 4.92 10.40 7.00
CA ASP A 26 6.03 11.00 6.23
C ASP A 26 7.26 10.10 6.15
N ALA A 27 7.13 8.84 6.58
CA ALA A 27 8.19 7.83 6.56
C ALA A 27 7.67 6.50 6.01
N CYS A 28 8.59 5.69 5.51
CA CYS A 28 8.30 4.35 5.02
C CYS A 28 7.75 3.45 6.15
N PRO A 29 6.58 2.79 5.96
CA PRO A 29 6.02 1.91 6.99
C PRO A 29 6.83 0.60 7.18
N LYS A 30 7.79 0.31 6.29
CA LYS A 30 8.61 -0.91 6.31
C LYS A 30 9.97 -0.70 6.98
N CYS A 31 10.67 0.38 6.63
CA CYS A 31 12.05 0.62 7.09
C CYS A 31 12.25 1.97 7.78
N GLU A 32 11.18 2.72 8.01
CA GLU A 32 11.17 4.01 8.75
C GLU A 32 12.00 5.14 8.11
N SER A 33 12.61 4.91 6.95
CA SER A 33 13.29 5.96 6.18
C SER A 33 12.31 7.07 5.79
N THR A 34 12.76 8.32 5.95
CA THR A 34 12.08 9.54 5.48
C THR A 34 12.33 9.85 4.01
N PHE A 35 13.16 9.06 3.32
CA PHE A 35 13.42 9.23 1.89
C PHE A 35 12.29 8.61 1.07
N VAL A 36 11.14 9.30 1.04
CA VAL A 36 9.90 8.88 0.41
C VAL A 36 9.41 9.89 -0.63
N VAL A 37 8.76 9.40 -1.68
CA VAL A 37 8.04 10.19 -2.67
C VAL A 37 6.55 9.87 -2.55
N ARG A 38 5.73 10.91 -2.51
CA ARG A 38 4.27 10.78 -2.48
C ARG A 38 3.68 11.02 -3.86
N GLU A 39 2.92 10.02 -4.30
CA GLU A 39 2.02 10.10 -5.44
C GLU A 39 0.58 10.20 -4.92
N PRO A 40 -0.38 10.68 -5.73
CA PRO A 40 -1.76 10.86 -5.28
C PRO A 40 -2.39 9.62 -4.63
N ALA A 41 -2.02 8.42 -5.09
CA ALA A 41 -2.50 7.15 -4.58
C ALA A 41 -1.46 6.34 -3.79
N PHE A 42 -0.18 6.70 -3.81
CA PHE A 42 0.89 5.83 -3.32
C PHE A 42 1.97 6.58 -2.54
N LEU A 43 2.59 5.87 -1.61
CA LEU A 43 3.83 6.29 -0.96
C LEU A 43 4.95 5.34 -1.40
N HIS A 44 5.97 5.87 -2.06
CA HIS A 44 7.11 5.13 -2.57
C HIS A 44 8.36 5.47 -1.74
N CYS A 45 8.93 4.49 -1.07
CA CYS A 45 10.22 4.64 -0.40
C CYS A 45 11.37 4.49 -1.40
N ARG A 46 12.15 5.56 -1.56
CA ARG A 46 13.31 5.58 -2.46
C ARG A 46 14.54 4.92 -1.84
N TYR A 47 14.52 4.66 -0.54
CA TYR A 47 15.58 3.93 0.16
C TYR A 47 15.45 2.41 0.01
N CYS A 48 14.32 1.82 0.42
CA CYS A 48 14.14 0.36 0.39
C CYS A 48 13.28 -0.17 -0.76
N GLY A 49 12.78 0.72 -1.63
CA GLY A 49 11.93 0.38 -2.78
C GLY A 49 10.49 -0.03 -2.41
N ALA A 50 10.12 -0.02 -1.13
CA ALA A 50 8.77 -0.38 -0.73
C ALA A 50 7.74 0.64 -1.25
N MET A 51 6.60 0.12 -1.69
CA MET A 51 5.48 0.93 -2.14
C MET A 51 4.23 0.57 -1.36
N ALA A 52 3.51 1.58 -0.89
CA ALA A 52 2.30 1.42 -0.11
C ALA A 52 1.16 2.21 -0.75
N ARG A 53 -0.01 1.59 -0.89
CA ARG A 53 -1.23 2.26 -1.36
C ARG A 53 -1.83 3.08 -0.23
N LEU A 54 -2.13 4.35 -0.47
CA LEU A 54 -2.75 5.24 0.51
C LEU A 54 -4.26 4.96 0.66
N ALA A 55 -4.77 4.93 1.87
CA ALA A 55 -6.19 4.72 2.14
C ALA A 55 -7.03 5.88 1.60
N ASN A 56 -8.27 5.59 1.21
CA ASN A 56 -9.29 6.58 0.79
C ASN A 56 -8.85 7.53 -0.34
N ARG A 57 -7.94 7.09 -1.22
CA ARG A 57 -7.60 7.85 -2.43
C ARG A 57 -8.30 7.29 -3.66
N SER A 58 -8.47 8.13 -4.66
CA SER A 58 -9.11 7.79 -5.93
C SER A 58 -8.50 6.56 -6.61
N LEU A 59 -9.37 5.67 -7.11
CA LEU A 59 -8.98 4.54 -7.96
C LEU A 59 -8.42 5.04 -9.31
N ALA A 60 -9.00 6.09 -9.89
CA ALA A 60 -8.49 6.68 -11.12
C ALA A 60 -7.06 7.21 -10.95
N ALA A 61 -6.73 7.75 -9.77
CA ALA A 61 -5.37 8.20 -9.48
C ALA A 61 -4.38 7.03 -9.32
N GLN A 62 -4.85 5.87 -8.83
CA GLN A 62 -4.08 4.63 -8.85
C GLN A 62 -3.85 4.15 -10.28
N GLU A 63 -4.91 4.03 -11.08
CA GLU A 63 -4.82 3.55 -12.46
C GLU A 63 -3.89 4.41 -13.30
N LEU A 64 -3.99 5.74 -13.17
CA LEU A 64 -3.09 6.67 -13.84
C LEU A 64 -1.62 6.47 -13.42
N TYR A 65 -1.36 6.17 -12.16
CA TYR A 65 0.00 5.87 -11.71
C TYR A 65 0.51 4.53 -12.27
N GLU A 66 -0.33 3.49 -12.23
CA GLU A 66 0.00 2.16 -12.76
C GLU A 66 0.29 2.22 -14.27
N LEU A 67 -0.50 2.99 -15.03
CA LEU A 67 -0.27 3.26 -16.46
C LEU A 67 1.06 4.00 -16.71
N ARG A 68 1.35 5.07 -15.96
CA ARG A 68 2.59 5.85 -16.11
C ARG A 68 3.85 5.10 -15.71
N SER A 69 3.74 4.24 -14.69
CA SER A 69 4.88 3.50 -14.14
C SER A 69 5.10 2.14 -14.81
N GLY A 70 4.11 1.61 -15.52
CA GLY A 70 4.12 0.25 -16.06
C GLY A 70 3.99 -0.85 -14.98
N LEU A 71 3.67 -0.48 -13.73
CA LEU A 71 3.54 -1.40 -12.60
C LEU A 71 2.08 -1.75 -12.33
N ARG A 72 1.82 -2.95 -11.81
CA ARG A 72 0.53 -3.35 -11.21
C ARG A 72 0.71 -3.62 -9.72
N ILE A 73 0.21 -2.72 -8.88
CA ILE A 73 0.62 -2.62 -7.47
C ILE A 73 -0.56 -2.92 -6.53
N ALA A 74 -1.75 -2.43 -6.86
CA ALA A 74 -2.90 -2.48 -5.97
C ALA A 74 -4.16 -3.08 -6.62
N SER A 75 -3.97 -4.10 -7.48
CA SER A 75 -5.04 -5.02 -7.90
C SER A 75 -5.48 -5.96 -6.78
#